data_AF-A0A3B8S037-F1
#
_entry.id   AF-A0A3B8S037-F1
#
_cell.length_a   1.000
_cell.length_b   1.000
_cell.length_c   1.000
_cell.angle_alpha   90.00
_cell.angle_beta   90.00
_cell.angle_gamma   90.00
#
_symmetry.space_group_name_H-M   'P 1'
#
loop_
_entity.id
_entity.type
_entity.pdbx_description
1 polymer ?
#
loop_
_entity_poly.entity_id
_entity_poly.type
_entity_poly.pdbx_seq_one_letter_code
_entity_poly.pdbx_strand_id
1 'polypeptide(L)'
;DEITGNRPWEGAIRFVAIHKRALTISDIQTNFDVGVGQKYFLLFRLARLVDDDNDPVTDPIVEELSNTPNSYIVFEVSQYDNYSYLFSNPYYLILGSDTMLQPLDVEGLRVGVNGKVSTVGQAYTQLDTQLTPINYLPETGHPINSQGMLVPLENGADADQFFLSFEQLGIHSNVFLEATFDDPLFSGSGLESSEVAMRNFSEIRESFAQVTGIDSSNASVTATYNLVIQQLPSSEDILGFLSAHQMGITQLAIAYCDAMVESKPARDSLGISLDEVDDPTIDDANAKSVANWDSDFIDPMITAALNSNLSVQPVADDVKEQLHHLLFTDADGIAEIDPVSNPDPAGLSRCDGGCADGVTALAAKASCAAVLASSAVTLQ
;
A
#
# COMPACT_ATOMS: atom_id res chain seq x y z
N ASP A 1 -34.35 30.53 -28.50
CA ASP A 1 -34.32 29.79 -27.23
C ASP A 1 -34.30 28.31 -27.49
N GLU A 2 -33.30 27.61 -26.97
CA GLU A 2 -33.27 26.15 -26.98
C GLU A 2 -34.17 25.64 -25.85
N ILE A 3 -35.16 24.82 -26.19
CA ILE A 3 -36.35 24.59 -25.38
C ILE A 3 -36.20 23.33 -24.48
N THR A 4 -35.08 22.60 -24.59
CA THR A 4 -34.93 21.30 -23.92
C THR A 4 -34.40 21.41 -22.49
N GLY A 5 -33.80 22.53 -22.10
CA GLY A 5 -33.22 22.72 -20.75
C GLY A 5 -32.11 21.72 -20.40
N ASN A 6 -31.64 20.92 -21.36
CA ASN A 6 -30.76 19.76 -21.11
C ASN A 6 -29.26 20.10 -21.25
N ARG A 7 -28.94 21.39 -21.45
CA ARG A 7 -27.59 21.95 -21.50
C ARG A 7 -27.54 23.32 -20.81
N PRO A 8 -27.87 23.40 -19.51
CA PRO A 8 -27.69 24.65 -18.78
C PRO A 8 -26.22 25.04 -18.87
N TRP A 9 -25.95 26.27 -19.29
CA TRP A 9 -24.61 26.81 -19.25
C TRP A 9 -24.29 27.19 -17.80
N GLU A 10 -23.23 26.60 -17.26
CA GLU A 10 -22.70 26.89 -15.94
C GLU A 10 -21.37 27.62 -16.08
N GLY A 11 -21.36 28.92 -15.78
CA GLY A 11 -20.16 29.76 -15.88
C GLY A 11 -20.46 31.24 -15.71
N ALA A 12 -19.48 32.08 -16.09
CA ALA A 12 -19.63 33.53 -16.18
C ALA A 12 -19.21 34.00 -17.60
N ILE A 13 -20.06 34.79 -18.28
CA ILE A 13 -19.71 35.42 -19.56
C ILE A 13 -18.97 36.71 -19.21
N ARG A 14 -17.63 36.71 -19.36
CA ARG A 14 -16.80 37.88 -19.05
C ARG A 14 -16.91 38.99 -20.10
N PHE A 15 -17.15 38.62 -21.36
CA PHE A 15 -17.37 39.57 -22.45
C PHE A 15 -18.14 38.88 -23.58
N VAL A 16 -19.13 39.57 -24.15
CA VAL A 16 -19.86 39.14 -25.35
C VAL A 16 -20.04 40.33 -26.27
N ALA A 17 -19.61 40.18 -27.53
CA ALA A 17 -19.81 41.16 -28.57
C ALA A 17 -20.68 40.57 -29.68
N ILE A 18 -21.77 41.28 -30.01
CA ILE A 18 -22.68 40.90 -31.10
C ILE A 18 -22.49 41.91 -32.23
N HIS A 19 -22.00 41.44 -33.38
CA HIS A 19 -21.72 42.29 -34.53
C HIS A 19 -22.85 42.24 -35.54
N LYS A 20 -23.26 43.42 -36.05
CA LYS A 20 -24.27 43.55 -37.12
C LYS A 20 -23.77 43.20 -38.53
N ARG A 21 -22.50 42.76 -38.65
CA ARG A 21 -21.84 42.37 -39.90
C ARG A 21 -20.88 41.22 -39.63
N ALA A 22 -20.60 40.41 -40.65
CA ALA A 22 -19.54 39.41 -40.58
C ALA A 22 -18.18 40.10 -40.43
N LEU A 23 -17.41 39.69 -39.41
CA LEU A 23 -16.02 40.11 -39.24
C LEU A 23 -15.11 39.37 -40.23
N THR A 24 -13.99 39.99 -40.60
CA THR A 24 -12.95 39.29 -41.35
C THR A 24 -12.21 38.30 -40.44
N ILE A 25 -11.53 37.30 -41.02
CA ILE A 25 -10.76 36.33 -40.24
C ILE A 25 -9.66 37.05 -39.42
N SER A 26 -9.00 38.05 -39.99
CA SER A 26 -7.99 38.85 -39.28
C SER A 26 -8.57 39.64 -38.11
N ASP A 27 -9.77 40.19 -38.24
CA ASP A 27 -10.44 40.91 -37.15
C ASP A 27 -10.82 39.95 -36.01
N ILE A 28 -11.26 38.73 -36.34
CA ILE A 28 -11.58 37.69 -35.35
C ILE A 28 -10.32 37.29 -34.60
N GLN A 29 -9.21 37.06 -35.33
CA GLN A 29 -7.92 36.70 -34.74
C GLN A 29 -7.45 37.79 -33.78
N THR A 30 -7.46 39.05 -34.24
CA THR A 30 -7.04 40.21 -33.44
C THR A 30 -7.88 40.35 -32.17
N ASN A 31 -9.21 40.22 -32.27
CA ASN A 31 -10.09 40.31 -31.10
C ASN A 31 -9.86 39.17 -30.11
N PHE A 32 -9.56 37.96 -30.62
CA PHE A 32 -9.27 36.80 -29.78
C PHE A 32 -7.94 36.97 -29.04
N ASP A 33 -6.89 37.43 -29.74
CA ASP A 33 -5.54 37.60 -29.19
C ASP A 33 -5.46 38.69 -28.12
N VAL A 34 -6.28 39.75 -28.24
CA VAL A 34 -6.39 40.80 -27.20
C VAL A 34 -6.94 40.24 -25.88
N GLY A 35 -7.84 39.25 -25.95
CA GLY A 35 -8.50 38.64 -24.80
C GLY A 35 -9.63 39.50 -24.22
N VAL A 36 -10.02 39.20 -22.97
CA VAL A 36 -11.14 39.87 -22.28
C VAL A 36 -10.68 40.49 -20.95
N GLY A 37 -11.13 41.70 -20.65
CA GLY A 37 -10.78 42.45 -19.43
C GLY A 37 -9.63 43.44 -19.62
N GLN A 38 -9.51 44.40 -18.71
CA GLN A 38 -8.41 45.37 -18.71
C GLN A 38 -7.14 44.68 -18.22
N LYS A 39 -6.12 44.65 -19.09
CA LYS A 39 -4.76 44.23 -18.73
C LYS A 39 -3.97 45.47 -18.33
N TYR A 40 -3.31 45.39 -17.18
CA TYR A 40 -2.40 46.41 -16.69
C TYR A 40 -0.98 45.84 -16.69
N PHE A 41 0.00 46.68 -16.98
CA PHE A 41 1.40 46.34 -16.76
C PHE A 41 1.84 47.03 -15.48
N LEU A 42 2.15 46.25 -14.45
CA LEU A 42 2.72 46.79 -13.21
C LEU A 42 4.23 46.63 -13.27
N LEU A 43 4.94 47.75 -13.15
CA LEU A 43 6.39 47.81 -13.18
C LEU A 43 6.91 47.97 -11.75
N PHE A 44 7.65 46.97 -11.27
CA PHE A 44 8.28 46.98 -9.96
C PHE A 44 9.76 47.30 -10.12
N ARG A 45 10.18 48.48 -9.67
CA ARG A 45 11.58 48.88 -9.71
C ARG A 45 12.39 48.01 -8.75
N LEU A 46 13.52 47.49 -9.21
CA LEU A 46 14.44 46.68 -8.40
C LEU A 46 15.40 47.57 -7.60
N ALA A 47 14.82 48.41 -6.76
CA ALA A 47 15.54 49.32 -5.90
C ALA A 47 14.87 49.39 -4.53
N ARG A 48 15.63 49.74 -3.49
CA ARG A 48 15.09 50.08 -2.18
C ARG A 48 15.37 51.53 -1.83
N LEU A 49 14.52 52.09 -0.98
CA LEU A 49 14.77 53.37 -0.34
C LEU A 49 15.60 53.13 0.91
N VAL A 50 16.73 53.82 1.01
CA VAL A 50 17.57 53.82 2.22
C VAL A 50 17.50 55.20 2.84
N ASP A 51 17.15 55.23 4.12
CA ASP A 51 17.26 56.38 4.99
C ASP A 51 18.53 56.15 5.84
N ASP A 52 19.62 56.84 5.49
CA ASP A 52 20.92 56.68 6.14
C ASP A 52 21.09 57.61 7.36
N ASP A 53 20.25 58.64 7.50
CA ASP A 53 20.41 59.68 8.52
C ASP A 53 19.27 59.77 9.55
N ASN A 54 18.16 59.02 9.37
CA ASN A 54 16.94 59.11 10.20
C ASN A 54 16.42 60.56 10.29
N ASP A 55 16.77 61.43 9.32
CA ASP A 55 16.30 62.80 9.26
C ASP A 55 14.96 62.85 8.52
N PRO A 56 13.85 63.26 9.16
CA PRO A 56 12.56 63.37 8.51
C PRO A 56 12.50 64.40 7.36
N VAL A 57 13.58 65.15 7.12
CA VAL A 57 13.68 66.18 6.07
C VAL A 57 14.53 65.72 4.87
N THR A 58 15.43 64.75 5.05
CA THR A 58 16.27 64.26 3.96
C THR A 58 15.49 63.28 3.10
N ASP A 59 15.44 63.52 1.79
CA ASP A 59 14.83 62.57 0.86
C ASP A 59 15.61 61.24 0.88
N PRO A 60 14.94 60.09 1.01
CA PRO A 60 15.62 58.80 1.02
C PRO A 60 16.35 58.55 -0.30
N ILE A 61 17.54 57.97 -0.21
CA ILE A 61 18.34 57.62 -1.38
C ILE A 61 17.83 56.32 -2.01
N VAL A 62 17.87 56.26 -3.34
CA VAL A 62 17.51 55.06 -4.10
C VAL A 62 18.75 54.19 -4.26
N GLU A 63 18.76 53.01 -3.64
CA GLU A 63 19.79 52.00 -3.81
C GLU A 63 19.31 50.94 -4.83
N GLU A 64 20.03 50.82 -5.96
CA GLU A 64 19.73 49.84 -7.00
C GLU A 64 20.16 48.43 -6.57
N LEU A 65 19.24 47.48 -6.52
CA LEU A 65 19.50 46.11 -6.04
C LEU A 65 20.12 45.20 -7.11
N SER A 66 19.99 45.58 -8.39
CA SER A 66 20.51 44.82 -9.54
C SER A 66 21.84 45.37 -10.07
N ASN A 67 22.42 46.40 -9.41
CA ASN A 67 23.52 47.22 -9.94
C ASN A 67 23.25 47.83 -11.33
N THR A 68 22.00 47.83 -11.79
CA THR A 68 21.56 48.34 -13.08
C THR A 68 20.44 49.37 -12.87
N PRO A 69 20.70 50.66 -13.16
CA PRO A 69 19.67 51.70 -13.02
C PRO A 69 18.44 51.42 -13.90
N ASN A 70 17.27 51.85 -13.42
CA ASN A 70 16.00 51.70 -14.15
C ASN A 70 15.69 50.25 -14.54
N SER A 71 16.04 49.31 -13.67
CA SER A 71 15.69 47.90 -13.82
C SER A 71 14.37 47.59 -13.13
N TYR A 72 13.53 46.80 -13.81
CA TYR A 72 12.18 46.48 -13.37
C TYR A 72 11.87 45.00 -13.59
N ILE A 73 11.04 44.44 -12.70
CA ILE A 73 10.23 43.27 -13.04
C ILE A 73 8.84 43.78 -13.40
N VAL A 74 8.36 43.38 -14.57
CA VAL A 74 7.06 43.77 -15.09
C VAL A 74 6.12 42.58 -15.05
N PHE A 75 4.93 42.79 -14.54
CA PHE A 75 3.85 41.80 -14.56
C PHE A 75 2.71 42.26 -15.45
N GLU A 76 2.12 41.30 -16.17
CA GLU A 76 0.79 41.45 -16.73
C GLU A 76 -0.23 41.15 -15.63
N VAL A 77 -1.06 42.12 -15.30
CA VAL A 77 -2.03 42.04 -14.21
C VAL A 77 -3.44 42.25 -14.74
N SER A 78 -4.37 41.41 -14.32
CA SER A 78 -5.79 41.57 -14.63
C SER A 78 -6.65 41.17 -13.44
N GLN A 79 -7.86 41.71 -13.33
CA GLN A 79 -8.81 41.26 -12.32
C GLN A 79 -9.28 39.84 -12.66
N TYR A 80 -9.00 38.88 -11.78
CA TYR A 80 -9.39 37.49 -12.01
C TYR A 80 -10.83 37.26 -11.59
N ASP A 81 -11.23 37.74 -10.41
CA ASP A 81 -12.60 37.72 -9.91
C ASP A 81 -12.86 38.91 -8.97
N ASN A 82 -13.97 38.90 -8.23
CA ASN A 82 -14.31 39.98 -7.31
C ASN A 82 -13.38 40.07 -6.07
N TYR A 83 -12.47 39.11 -5.88
CA TYR A 83 -11.63 38.98 -4.69
C TYR A 83 -10.14 38.77 -5.01
N SER A 84 -9.73 38.79 -6.28
CA SER A 84 -8.35 38.50 -6.68
C SER A 84 -7.93 39.11 -8.01
N TYR A 85 -6.62 39.31 -8.11
CA TYR A 85 -5.88 39.65 -9.31
C TYR A 85 -5.13 38.43 -9.82
N LEU A 86 -5.05 38.31 -11.15
CA LEU A 86 -4.13 37.40 -11.82
C LEU A 86 -2.89 38.19 -12.21
N PHE A 87 -1.75 37.81 -11.64
CA PHE A 87 -0.42 38.24 -12.03
C PHE A 87 0.17 37.15 -12.93
N SER A 88 0.64 37.51 -14.13
CA SER A 88 1.16 36.55 -15.10
C SER A 88 2.31 37.13 -15.90
N ASN A 89 3.06 36.23 -16.55
CA ASN A 89 4.15 36.55 -17.47
C ASN A 89 5.16 37.57 -16.90
N PRO A 90 5.75 37.36 -15.71
CA PRO A 90 6.83 38.22 -15.25
C PRO A 90 8.00 38.25 -16.24
N TYR A 91 8.49 39.45 -16.54
CA TYR A 91 9.71 39.66 -17.31
C TYR A 91 10.55 40.77 -16.73
N TYR A 92 11.87 40.67 -16.91
CA TYR A 92 12.83 41.69 -16.53
C TYR A 92 13.02 42.70 -17.66
N LEU A 93 12.98 43.99 -17.34
CA LEU A 93 13.08 45.10 -18.29
C LEU A 93 14.00 46.19 -17.75
N ILE A 94 14.87 46.73 -18.61
CA ILE A 94 15.66 47.92 -18.31
C ILE A 94 15.13 49.08 -19.16
N LEU A 95 14.52 50.08 -18.52
CA LEU A 95 13.97 51.21 -19.25
C LEU A 95 15.08 52.11 -19.78
N GLY A 96 15.07 52.36 -21.10
CA GLY A 96 16.04 53.21 -21.77
C GLY A 96 17.39 52.55 -22.07
N SER A 97 17.50 51.22 -21.95
CA SER A 97 18.68 50.45 -22.36
C SER A 97 18.31 49.31 -23.31
N ASP A 98 19.08 49.18 -24.39
CA ASP A 98 18.93 48.10 -25.36
C ASP A 98 19.72 46.84 -24.99
N THR A 99 20.45 46.85 -23.87
CA THR A 99 21.28 45.70 -23.47
C THR A 99 21.28 45.50 -21.97
N MET A 100 21.38 44.23 -21.57
CA MET A 100 21.70 43.79 -20.22
C MET A 100 23.20 43.49 -20.15
N LEU A 101 23.91 44.13 -19.22
CA LEU A 101 25.39 44.07 -19.17
C LEU A 101 25.93 42.95 -18.28
N GLN A 102 25.15 42.52 -17.29
CA GLN A 102 25.56 41.54 -16.28
C GLN A 102 24.41 40.56 -16.02
N PRO A 103 24.69 39.30 -15.71
CA PRO A 103 23.66 38.36 -15.26
C PRO A 103 23.09 38.79 -13.90
N LEU A 104 21.84 38.39 -13.63
CA LEU A 104 21.14 38.65 -12.38
C LEU A 104 20.50 37.37 -11.86
N ASP A 105 20.96 36.90 -10.70
CA ASP A 105 20.37 35.74 -10.03
C ASP A 105 19.05 36.12 -9.36
N VAL A 106 18.02 35.30 -9.53
CA VAL A 106 16.69 35.50 -8.97
C VAL A 106 16.18 34.17 -8.41
N GLU A 107 15.99 34.13 -7.09
CA GLU A 107 15.40 32.99 -6.40
C GLU A 107 14.16 33.40 -5.61
N GLY A 108 13.16 32.52 -5.59
CA GLY A 108 11.93 32.64 -4.80
C GLY A 108 11.23 34.00 -4.87
N LEU A 109 10.45 34.24 -5.92
CA LEU A 109 9.71 35.49 -6.12
C LEU A 109 8.30 35.39 -5.50
N ARG A 110 7.96 36.38 -4.67
CA ARG A 110 6.64 36.52 -4.04
C ARG A 110 6.05 37.91 -4.27
N VAL A 111 4.73 37.96 -4.48
CA VAL A 111 3.98 39.21 -4.55
C VAL A 111 3.27 39.48 -3.22
N GLY A 112 3.47 40.66 -2.66
CA GLY A 112 2.76 41.15 -1.49
C GLY A 112 1.77 42.25 -1.84
N VAL A 113 0.75 42.39 -1.01
CA VAL A 113 -0.29 43.42 -1.08
C VAL A 113 -0.36 44.13 0.28
N ASN A 114 -0.45 45.46 0.26
CA ASN A 114 -0.61 46.32 1.44
C ASN A 114 0.37 46.03 2.59
N GLY A 115 1.64 45.80 2.25
CA GLY A 115 2.71 45.54 3.23
C GLY A 115 2.78 44.12 3.76
N LYS A 116 1.94 43.19 3.27
CA LYS A 116 1.98 41.77 3.61
C LYS A 116 2.18 40.89 2.38
N VAL A 117 3.06 39.89 2.50
CA VAL A 117 3.22 38.85 1.46
C VAL A 117 1.98 37.94 1.47
N SER A 118 1.38 37.68 0.29
CA SER A 118 0.24 36.77 0.20
C SER A 118 0.68 35.34 0.57
N THR A 119 -0.08 34.67 1.44
CA THR A 119 0.21 33.29 1.87
C THR A 119 -0.35 32.23 0.91
N VAL A 120 -1.12 32.64 -0.09
CA VAL A 120 -1.76 31.76 -1.07
C VAL A 120 -1.45 32.23 -2.49
N GLY A 121 -1.48 31.30 -3.44
CA GLY A 121 -1.35 31.59 -4.86
C GLY A 121 0.06 31.90 -5.36
N GLN A 122 1.09 31.86 -4.50
CA GLN A 122 2.48 32.17 -4.86
C GLN A 122 3.08 31.11 -5.79
N ALA A 123 3.01 31.34 -7.11
CA ALA A 123 3.48 30.38 -8.11
C ALA A 123 5.01 30.36 -8.29
N TYR A 124 5.70 31.43 -7.87
CA TYR A 124 7.13 31.62 -8.16
C TYR A 124 8.02 31.44 -6.91
N THR A 125 7.53 30.81 -5.84
CA THR A 125 8.32 30.56 -4.62
C THR A 125 9.49 29.62 -4.85
N GLN A 126 9.37 28.68 -5.80
CA GLN A 126 10.43 27.75 -6.20
C GLN A 126 11.21 28.25 -7.43
N LEU A 127 11.08 29.52 -7.78
CA LEU A 127 11.87 30.09 -8.87
C LEU A 127 13.35 30.01 -8.49
N ASP A 128 14.17 29.44 -9.37
CA ASP A 128 15.62 29.42 -9.28
C ASP A 128 16.13 29.64 -10.71
N THR A 129 16.55 30.87 -11.01
CA THR A 129 16.98 31.24 -12.36
C THR A 129 18.01 32.35 -12.35
N GLN A 130 18.87 32.32 -13.37
CA GLN A 130 19.79 33.41 -13.68
C GLN A 130 19.32 34.10 -14.96
N LEU A 131 18.98 35.38 -14.85
CA LEU A 131 18.67 36.22 -15.99
C LEU A 131 19.98 36.56 -16.71
N THR A 132 20.07 36.30 -18.00
CA THR A 132 21.33 36.43 -18.75
C THR A 132 21.21 37.40 -19.93
N PRO A 133 22.30 38.09 -20.31
CA PRO A 133 22.28 39.03 -21.42
C PRO A 133 21.80 38.45 -22.76
N ILE A 134 22.03 37.15 -23.02
CA ILE A 134 21.74 36.52 -24.31
C ILE A 134 20.24 36.36 -24.57
N ASN A 135 19.43 36.29 -23.51
CA ASN A 135 17.98 36.10 -23.58
C ASN A 135 17.21 37.42 -23.40
N TYR A 136 17.89 38.55 -23.28
CA TYR A 136 17.28 39.87 -23.16
C TYR A 136 17.03 40.50 -24.53
N LEU A 137 15.79 40.92 -24.78
CA LEU A 137 15.42 41.71 -25.95
C LEU A 137 14.88 43.08 -25.51
N PRO A 138 15.28 44.21 -26.14
CA PRO A 138 14.80 45.54 -25.75
C PRO A 138 13.28 45.71 -25.80
N GLU A 139 12.64 45.06 -26.77
CA GLU A 139 11.20 45.23 -27.04
C GLU A 139 10.31 44.41 -26.08
N THR A 140 10.81 43.28 -25.57
CA THR A 140 10.04 42.30 -24.79
C THR A 140 10.63 41.99 -23.42
N GLY A 141 11.82 42.53 -23.11
CA GLY A 141 12.60 42.18 -21.93
C GLY A 141 13.15 40.74 -21.94
N HIS A 142 13.50 40.25 -20.76
CA HIS A 142 13.87 38.86 -20.51
C HIS A 142 12.75 38.15 -19.75
N PRO A 143 12.06 37.14 -20.32
CA PRO A 143 10.99 36.43 -19.62
C PRO A 143 11.53 35.64 -18.42
N ILE A 144 10.75 35.59 -17.33
CA ILE A 144 11.14 34.87 -16.10
C ILE A 144 10.35 33.56 -15.99
N ASN A 145 9.02 33.63 -16.04
CA ASN A 145 8.13 32.49 -15.94
C ASN A 145 6.81 32.80 -16.66
N SER A 146 6.15 31.79 -17.25
CA SER A 146 4.86 31.93 -17.95
C SER A 146 3.65 31.53 -17.11
N GLN A 147 3.86 30.94 -15.94
CA GLN A 147 2.79 30.60 -15.00
C GLN A 147 2.14 31.87 -14.46
N GLY A 148 0.86 31.77 -14.09
CA GLY A 148 0.13 32.82 -13.40
C GLY A 148 0.02 32.55 -11.90
N MET A 149 -0.08 33.62 -11.13
CA MET A 149 -0.31 33.63 -9.69
C MET A 149 -1.57 34.43 -9.37
N LEU A 150 -2.36 33.97 -8.39
CA LEU A 150 -3.46 34.75 -7.83
C LEU A 150 -3.00 35.54 -6.60
N VAL A 151 -3.28 36.84 -6.60
CA VAL A 151 -3.04 37.75 -5.47
C VAL A 151 -4.39 38.24 -4.97
N PRO A 152 -4.68 38.21 -3.66
CA PRO A 152 -5.96 38.68 -3.13
C PRO A 152 -6.16 40.19 -3.35
N LEU A 153 -7.42 40.56 -3.59
CA LEU A 153 -7.90 41.94 -3.55
C LEU A 153 -8.34 42.26 -2.12
N GLU A 154 -7.82 43.36 -1.55
CA GLU A 154 -8.06 43.73 -0.16
C GLU A 154 -8.83 45.05 -0.03
N ASN A 155 -8.17 46.18 -0.31
CA ASN A 155 -8.74 47.53 -0.18
C ASN A 155 -9.39 48.02 -1.47
N GLY A 156 -9.26 47.25 -2.57
CA GLY A 156 -9.81 47.58 -3.89
C GLY A 156 -8.74 48.09 -4.85
N ALA A 157 -9.02 47.97 -6.15
CA ALA A 157 -8.02 48.18 -7.21
C ALA A 157 -7.38 49.58 -7.25
N ASP A 158 -8.08 50.61 -6.77
CA ASP A 158 -7.54 51.98 -6.72
C ASP A 158 -6.67 52.24 -5.47
N ALA A 159 -6.74 51.37 -4.46
CA ALA A 159 -6.09 51.55 -3.16
C ALA A 159 -5.01 50.50 -2.86
N ASP A 160 -5.13 49.30 -3.43
CA ASP A 160 -4.19 48.21 -3.18
C ASP A 160 -2.79 48.54 -3.72
N GLN A 161 -1.80 48.39 -2.84
CA GLN A 161 -0.39 48.60 -3.16
C GLN A 161 0.32 47.25 -3.22
N PHE A 162 1.10 47.04 -4.27
CA PHE A 162 1.84 45.80 -4.47
C PHE A 162 3.34 46.00 -4.25
N PHE A 163 4.01 44.95 -3.79
CA PHE A 163 5.47 44.89 -3.73
C PHE A 163 5.96 43.48 -4.04
N LEU A 164 7.24 43.36 -4.42
CA LEU A 164 7.90 42.09 -4.65
C LEU A 164 8.82 41.76 -3.47
N SER A 165 8.91 40.48 -3.15
CA SER A 165 9.89 39.94 -2.20
C SER A 165 10.58 38.75 -2.84
N PHE A 166 11.88 38.63 -2.59
CA PHE A 166 12.75 37.61 -3.20
C PHE A 166 13.41 36.81 -2.10
N GLU A 167 13.66 35.51 -2.32
CA GLU A 167 14.62 34.74 -1.52
C GLU A 167 16.05 35.18 -1.87
N GLN A 168 16.33 35.39 -3.16
CA GLN A 168 17.57 35.98 -3.63
C GLN A 168 17.32 36.92 -4.81
N LEU A 169 18.00 38.07 -4.79
CA LEU A 169 18.10 39.01 -5.91
C LEU A 169 19.54 39.50 -6.03
N GLY A 170 20.29 38.97 -7.00
CA GLY A 170 21.71 39.19 -7.14
C GLY A 170 22.47 38.75 -5.88
N ILE A 171 23.12 39.69 -5.20
CA ILE A 171 23.86 39.45 -3.96
C ILE A 171 22.99 39.56 -2.69
N HIS A 172 21.75 40.04 -2.82
CA HIS A 172 20.85 40.24 -1.71
C HIS A 172 20.06 38.96 -1.45
N SER A 173 19.97 38.53 -0.19
CA SER A 173 19.18 37.37 0.22
C SER A 173 18.21 37.73 1.33
N ASN A 174 17.08 37.02 1.36
CA ASN A 174 16.09 37.07 2.42
C ASN A 174 15.65 35.65 2.74
N VAL A 175 15.78 35.25 4.01
CA VAL A 175 15.50 33.88 4.42
C VAL A 175 14.00 33.70 4.62
N PHE A 176 13.38 32.86 3.79
CA PHE A 176 12.03 32.36 4.01
C PHE A 176 12.09 30.99 4.68
N LEU A 177 11.36 30.84 5.79
CA LEU A 177 11.17 29.56 6.45
C LEU A 177 9.79 29.03 6.05
N GLU A 178 9.77 28.12 5.09
CA GLU A 178 8.55 27.38 4.77
C GLU A 178 8.17 26.50 5.96
N ALA A 179 6.88 26.42 6.26
CA ALA A 179 6.40 25.53 7.30
C ALA A 179 6.70 24.08 6.87
N THR A 180 7.51 23.37 7.65
CA THR A 180 7.64 21.93 7.50
C THR A 180 6.30 21.32 7.88
N PHE A 181 5.60 20.72 6.92
CA PHE A 181 4.47 19.87 7.25
C PHE A 181 5.01 18.69 8.06
N ASP A 182 4.41 18.42 9.22
CA ASP A 182 4.64 17.14 9.87
C ASP A 182 4.18 16.04 8.91
N ASP A 183 5.03 15.04 8.71
CA ASP A 183 4.63 13.86 7.96
C ASP A 183 3.34 13.31 8.59
N PRO A 184 2.35 12.90 7.77
CA PRO A 184 1.16 12.28 8.31
C PRO A 184 1.59 11.09 9.16
N LEU A 185 1.35 11.17 10.46
CA LEU A 185 1.52 10.03 11.35
C LEU A 185 0.52 8.98 10.93
N PHE A 186 0.98 7.96 10.21
CA PHE A 186 0.20 6.76 9.98
C PHE A 186 0.09 6.03 11.32
N SER A 187 -0.98 6.31 12.06
CA SER A 187 -1.48 5.39 13.06
C SER A 187 -1.99 4.17 12.30
N GLY A 188 -1.20 3.09 12.27
CA GLY A 188 -1.73 1.78 11.90
C GLY A 188 -3.01 1.52 12.69
N SER A 189 -3.96 0.80 12.10
CA SER A 189 -5.32 0.59 12.64
C SER A 189 -5.39 -0.12 14.00
N GLY A 190 -4.26 -0.36 14.68
CA GLY A 190 -4.21 -1.06 15.96
C GLY A 190 -4.69 -2.51 15.90
N LEU A 191 -5.00 -3.03 14.70
CA LEU A 191 -5.26 -4.43 14.50
C LEU A 191 -3.90 -5.10 14.33
N GLU A 192 -3.40 -5.70 15.42
CA GLU A 192 -2.32 -6.68 15.35
C GLU A 192 -2.75 -7.73 14.31
N SER A 193 -2.09 -7.75 13.15
CA SER A 193 -2.19 -8.91 12.27
C SER A 193 -1.36 -10.02 12.91
N SER A 194 -1.97 -11.17 13.16
CA SER A 194 -1.22 -12.32 13.66
C SER A 194 -0.11 -12.68 12.67
N GLU A 195 1.09 -12.97 13.17
CA GLU A 195 2.19 -13.54 12.39
C GLU A 195 1.89 -14.97 11.92
N VAL A 196 0.87 -15.61 12.51
CA VAL A 196 0.40 -16.96 12.21
C VAL A 196 -1.02 -16.89 11.64
N ALA A 197 -1.23 -17.52 10.50
CA ALA A 197 -2.53 -17.66 9.86
C ALA A 197 -3.00 -19.13 9.90
N MET A 198 -4.31 -19.32 9.80
CA MET A 198 -4.88 -20.66 9.57
C MET A 198 -5.23 -20.79 8.10
N ARG A 199 -4.77 -21.87 7.45
CA ARG A 199 -5.18 -22.22 6.09
C ARG A 199 -6.69 -22.31 6.00
N ASN A 200 -7.26 -21.81 4.90
CA ASN A 200 -8.68 -22.01 4.63
C ASN A 200 -8.94 -23.51 4.27
N PHE A 201 -10.18 -24.02 4.36
CA PHE A 201 -10.37 -25.47 4.13
C PHE A 201 -10.07 -25.91 2.70
N SER A 202 -10.14 -25.01 1.70
CA SER A 202 -9.76 -25.38 0.34
C SER A 202 -8.27 -25.72 0.31
N GLU A 203 -7.45 -24.89 0.96
CA GLU A 203 -6.01 -25.13 1.12
C GLU A 203 -5.72 -26.36 1.98
N ILE A 204 -6.45 -26.55 3.08
CA ILE A 204 -6.32 -27.76 3.92
C ILE A 204 -6.65 -29.00 3.10
N ARG A 205 -7.72 -28.97 2.29
CA ARG A 205 -8.12 -30.08 1.41
C ARG A 205 -7.02 -30.44 0.43
N GLU A 206 -6.41 -29.45 -0.22
CA GLU A 206 -5.31 -29.73 -1.15
C GLU A 206 -4.02 -30.14 -0.42
N SER A 207 -3.77 -29.61 0.78
CA SER A 207 -2.63 -30.03 1.62
C SER A 207 -2.74 -31.50 2.01
N PHE A 208 -3.94 -31.94 2.43
CA PHE A 208 -4.19 -33.34 2.74
C PHE A 208 -4.08 -34.22 1.51
N ALA A 209 -4.52 -33.76 0.34
CA ALA A 209 -4.34 -34.48 -0.92
C ALA A 209 -2.84 -34.67 -1.24
N GLN A 210 -2.02 -33.63 -1.07
CA GLN A 210 -0.57 -33.73 -1.29
C GLN A 210 0.11 -34.68 -0.30
N VAL A 211 -0.24 -34.60 0.99
CA VAL A 211 0.38 -35.46 2.03
C VAL A 211 -0.04 -36.92 1.87
N THR A 212 -1.31 -37.19 1.54
CA THR A 212 -1.83 -38.56 1.47
C THR A 212 -1.75 -39.21 0.10
N GLY A 213 -1.52 -38.44 -0.96
CA GLY A 213 -1.59 -38.90 -2.35
C GLY A 213 -3.02 -39.20 -2.85
N ILE A 214 -4.05 -38.93 -2.05
CA ILE A 214 -5.45 -39.12 -2.44
C ILE A 214 -5.95 -37.88 -3.17
N ASP A 215 -6.53 -38.08 -4.35
CA ASP A 215 -7.10 -36.99 -5.14
C ASP A 215 -8.26 -36.30 -4.41
N SER A 216 -8.30 -34.97 -4.42
CA SER A 216 -9.33 -34.19 -3.73
C SER A 216 -10.74 -34.38 -4.33
N SER A 217 -10.84 -34.94 -5.54
CA SER A 217 -12.09 -35.38 -6.18
C SER A 217 -12.57 -36.77 -5.76
N ASN A 218 -11.84 -37.47 -4.87
CA ASN A 218 -12.32 -38.71 -4.27
C ASN A 218 -13.72 -38.50 -3.66
N ALA A 219 -14.64 -39.43 -3.93
CA ALA A 219 -16.05 -39.25 -3.59
C ALA A 219 -16.30 -39.08 -2.07
N SER A 220 -15.61 -39.86 -1.22
CA SER A 220 -15.74 -39.79 0.23
C SER A 220 -15.16 -38.49 0.80
N VAL A 221 -14.01 -38.07 0.26
CA VAL A 221 -13.37 -36.79 0.60
C VAL A 221 -14.26 -35.62 0.20
N THR A 222 -14.77 -35.61 -1.03
CA THR A 222 -15.63 -34.55 -1.56
C THR A 222 -16.93 -34.44 -0.76
N ALA A 223 -17.56 -35.57 -0.44
CA ALA A 223 -18.78 -35.59 0.37
C ALA A 223 -18.53 -34.98 1.76
N THR A 224 -17.44 -35.36 2.42
CA THR A 224 -17.05 -34.83 3.73
C THR A 224 -16.73 -33.34 3.65
N TYR A 225 -15.94 -32.92 2.65
CA TYR A 225 -15.59 -31.52 2.41
C TYR A 225 -16.83 -30.63 2.27
N ASN A 226 -17.81 -31.05 1.47
CA ASN A 226 -19.06 -30.29 1.27
C ASN A 226 -19.91 -30.16 2.54
N LEU A 227 -19.77 -31.09 3.48
CA LEU A 227 -20.41 -31.02 4.80
C LEU A 227 -19.68 -30.02 5.71
N VAL A 228 -18.36 -30.11 5.78
CA VAL A 228 -17.57 -29.37 6.77
C VAL A 228 -17.21 -27.95 6.33
N ILE A 229 -17.13 -27.66 5.02
CA ILE A 229 -16.82 -26.32 4.50
C ILE A 229 -17.86 -25.26 4.91
N GLN A 230 -19.09 -25.70 5.19
CA GLN A 230 -20.16 -24.81 5.66
C GLN A 230 -19.88 -24.25 7.06
N GLN A 231 -18.93 -24.84 7.79
CA GLN A 231 -18.63 -24.48 9.16
C GLN A 231 -17.55 -23.39 9.26
N LEU A 232 -17.06 -22.81 8.15
CA LEU A 232 -15.86 -21.97 8.13
C LEU A 232 -16.07 -20.45 7.98
N PRO A 233 -15.16 -19.62 8.54
CA PRO A 233 -14.90 -18.27 8.09
C PRO A 233 -14.19 -18.25 6.73
N SER A 234 -14.49 -17.22 5.92
CA SER A 234 -13.94 -17.05 4.57
C SER A 234 -12.55 -16.42 4.53
N SER A 235 -11.88 -16.26 5.68
CA SER A 235 -10.61 -15.56 5.83
C SER A 235 -9.60 -16.37 6.65
N GLU A 236 -8.33 -16.26 6.29
CA GLU A 236 -7.18 -16.93 6.92
C GLU A 236 -6.72 -16.22 8.22
N ASP A 237 -7.68 -15.84 9.06
CA ASP A 237 -7.39 -15.16 10.33
C ASP A 237 -7.47 -16.16 11.49
N ILE A 238 -6.37 -16.32 12.22
CA ILE A 238 -6.30 -17.18 13.40
C ILE A 238 -7.26 -16.73 14.51
N LEU A 239 -7.57 -15.42 14.59
CA LEU A 239 -8.50 -14.88 15.58
C LEU A 239 -9.95 -15.28 15.27
N GLY A 240 -10.24 -15.67 14.02
CA GLY A 240 -11.51 -16.26 13.62
C GLY A 240 -11.62 -17.75 13.92
N PHE A 241 -10.61 -18.37 14.53
CA PHE A 241 -10.58 -19.82 14.76
C PHE A 241 -11.52 -20.26 15.90
N LEU A 242 -12.49 -21.12 15.59
CA LEU A 242 -13.42 -21.72 16.55
C LEU A 242 -13.23 -23.24 16.64
N SER A 243 -13.60 -23.83 17.79
CA SER A 243 -13.56 -25.28 18.01
C SER A 243 -14.37 -26.09 16.99
N ALA A 244 -15.40 -25.48 16.38
CA ALA A 244 -16.16 -26.11 15.31
C ALA A 244 -15.28 -26.40 14.08
N HIS A 245 -14.30 -25.54 13.77
CA HIS A 245 -13.38 -25.76 12.65
C HIS A 245 -12.43 -26.91 12.92
N GLN A 246 -11.93 -27.08 14.17
CA GLN A 246 -11.12 -28.26 14.52
C GLN A 246 -11.87 -29.56 14.21
N MET A 247 -13.16 -29.63 14.53
CA MET A 247 -13.96 -30.82 14.24
C MET A 247 -14.19 -31.03 12.75
N GLY A 248 -14.37 -29.95 11.98
CA GLY A 248 -14.47 -30.02 10.52
C GLY A 248 -13.18 -30.49 9.85
N ILE A 249 -12.03 -29.96 10.28
CA ILE A 249 -10.69 -30.37 9.84
C ILE A 249 -10.46 -31.84 10.18
N THR A 250 -10.79 -32.25 11.40
CA THR A 250 -10.62 -33.64 11.86
C THR A 250 -11.46 -34.61 11.02
N GLN A 251 -12.72 -34.28 10.73
CA GLN A 251 -13.57 -35.10 9.86
C GLN A 251 -12.98 -35.24 8.45
N LEU A 252 -12.46 -34.14 7.88
CA LEU A 252 -11.81 -34.16 6.58
C LEU A 252 -10.51 -34.98 6.61
N ALA A 253 -9.70 -34.84 7.65
CA ALA A 253 -8.48 -35.62 7.86
C ALA A 253 -8.79 -37.12 7.95
N ILE A 254 -9.83 -37.51 8.71
CA ILE A 254 -10.30 -38.90 8.79
C ILE A 254 -10.68 -39.42 7.41
N ALA A 255 -11.41 -38.64 6.59
CA ALA A 255 -11.81 -39.09 5.25
C ALA A 255 -10.61 -39.33 4.31
N TYR A 256 -9.58 -38.47 4.38
CA TYR A 256 -8.34 -38.65 3.62
C TYR A 256 -7.53 -39.84 4.12
N CYS A 257 -7.38 -39.98 5.43
CA CYS A 257 -6.64 -41.08 6.05
C CYS A 257 -7.34 -42.43 5.85
N ASP A 258 -8.67 -42.47 5.88
CA ASP A 258 -9.46 -43.65 5.53
C ASP A 258 -9.17 -44.08 4.08
N ALA A 259 -9.28 -43.16 3.12
CA ALA A 259 -9.00 -43.44 1.72
C ALA A 259 -7.53 -43.85 1.46
N MET A 260 -6.57 -43.25 2.18
CA MET A 260 -5.14 -43.59 2.08
C MET A 260 -4.84 -44.97 2.68
N VAL A 261 -5.33 -45.23 3.90
CA VAL A 261 -5.07 -46.50 4.60
C VAL A 261 -5.72 -47.67 3.87
N GLU A 262 -6.87 -47.51 3.21
CA GLU A 262 -7.52 -48.57 2.44
C GLU A 262 -6.92 -48.76 1.02
N SER A 263 -6.00 -47.89 0.59
CA SER A 263 -5.43 -47.91 -0.76
C SER A 263 -3.96 -48.31 -0.74
N LYS A 264 -3.67 -49.59 -1.03
CA LYS A 264 -2.29 -50.09 -1.12
C LYS A 264 -1.38 -49.23 -2.02
N PRO A 265 -1.79 -48.81 -3.24
CA PRO A 265 -0.96 -47.94 -4.07
C PRO A 265 -0.66 -46.58 -3.42
N ALA A 266 -1.59 -46.01 -2.65
CA ALA A 266 -1.35 -44.75 -1.94
C ALA A 266 -0.36 -44.95 -0.79
N ARG A 267 -0.53 -46.01 0.01
CA ARG A 267 0.42 -46.38 1.08
C ARG A 267 1.83 -46.61 0.53
N ASP A 268 1.96 -47.42 -0.52
CA ASP A 268 3.24 -47.73 -1.15
C ASP A 268 3.94 -46.46 -1.66
N SER A 269 3.18 -45.48 -2.17
CA SER A 269 3.76 -44.21 -2.65
C SER A 269 4.36 -43.35 -1.54
N LEU A 270 3.87 -43.50 -0.30
CA LEU A 270 4.41 -42.86 0.89
C LEU A 270 5.48 -43.71 1.60
N GLY A 271 5.75 -44.93 1.11
CA GLY A 271 6.64 -45.87 1.80
C GLY A 271 6.01 -46.54 3.02
N ILE A 272 4.67 -46.55 3.11
CA ILE A 272 3.92 -47.19 4.20
C ILE A 272 3.64 -48.66 3.87
N SER A 273 3.97 -49.57 4.78
CA SER A 273 3.75 -51.02 4.65
C SER A 273 2.85 -51.55 5.77
N LEU A 274 1.56 -51.62 5.47
CA LEU A 274 0.55 -52.21 6.36
C LEU A 274 -0.01 -53.47 5.70
N ASP A 275 0.78 -54.54 5.71
CA ASP A 275 0.39 -55.83 5.10
C ASP A 275 -0.79 -56.46 5.85
N GLU A 276 -0.92 -56.16 7.15
CA GLU A 276 -2.04 -56.56 8.02
C GLU A 276 -3.38 -55.98 7.54
N VAL A 277 -3.37 -54.86 6.81
CA VAL A 277 -4.59 -54.29 6.20
C VAL A 277 -4.99 -55.04 4.93
N ASP A 278 -4.03 -55.64 4.23
CA ASP A 278 -4.27 -56.36 2.97
C ASP A 278 -4.63 -57.84 3.20
N ASP A 279 -4.17 -58.44 4.31
CA ASP A 279 -4.36 -59.86 4.64
C ASP A 279 -4.96 -60.04 6.05
N PRO A 280 -6.27 -60.35 6.16
CA PRO A 280 -6.93 -60.54 7.45
C PRO A 280 -6.41 -61.76 8.22
N THR A 281 -5.67 -62.68 7.60
CA THR A 281 -5.11 -63.86 8.31
C THR A 281 -3.94 -63.51 9.21
N ILE A 282 -3.36 -62.32 9.06
CA ILE A 282 -2.27 -61.77 9.86
C ILE A 282 -2.64 -60.45 10.54
N ASP A 283 -3.91 -60.04 10.49
CA ASP A 283 -4.37 -58.76 11.05
C ASP A 283 -4.48 -58.83 12.57
N ASP A 284 -3.36 -58.57 13.23
CA ASP A 284 -3.29 -58.37 14.66
C ASP A 284 -2.36 -57.19 14.97
N ALA A 285 -2.96 -56.02 15.23
CA ALA A 285 -2.25 -54.82 15.61
C ALA A 285 -1.36 -55.03 16.86
N ASN A 286 -1.74 -55.95 17.76
CA ASN A 286 -0.97 -56.26 18.96
C ASN A 286 0.31 -57.05 18.64
N ALA A 287 0.28 -57.89 17.60
CA ALA A 287 1.43 -58.69 17.16
C ALA A 287 2.52 -57.84 16.46
N LYS A 288 2.16 -56.69 15.89
CA LYS A 288 3.13 -55.79 15.25
C LYS A 288 3.95 -55.05 16.31
N SER A 289 5.26 -55.27 16.27
CA SER A 289 6.21 -54.64 17.20
C SER A 289 6.25 -53.13 17.02
N VAL A 290 6.63 -52.38 18.06
CA VAL A 290 6.77 -50.91 17.97
C VAL A 290 7.79 -50.49 16.92
N ALA A 291 8.90 -51.21 16.80
CA ALA A 291 9.90 -50.92 15.77
C ALA A 291 9.34 -51.09 14.34
N ASN A 292 8.43 -52.04 14.13
CA ASN A 292 7.77 -52.21 12.83
C ASN A 292 6.68 -51.15 12.61
N TRP A 293 5.92 -50.77 13.64
CA TRP A 293 5.02 -49.61 13.54
C TRP A 293 5.77 -48.33 13.15
N ASP A 294 6.95 -48.13 13.73
CA ASP A 294 7.84 -47.02 13.41
C ASP A 294 8.28 -47.03 11.95
N SER A 295 8.94 -48.11 11.52
CA SER A 295 9.49 -48.20 10.17
C SER A 295 8.43 -48.25 9.09
N ASP A 296 7.32 -48.92 9.36
CA ASP A 296 6.34 -49.27 8.33
C ASP A 296 5.22 -48.24 8.22
N PHE A 297 5.02 -47.37 9.20
CA PHE A 297 3.90 -46.42 9.21
C PHE A 297 4.23 -45.05 9.81
N ILE A 298 4.75 -44.98 11.04
CA ILE A 298 4.89 -43.70 11.77
C ILE A 298 5.95 -42.80 11.12
N ASP A 299 7.16 -43.32 10.88
CA ASP A 299 8.24 -42.53 10.30
C ASP A 299 7.92 -42.07 8.86
N PRO A 300 7.35 -42.92 7.97
CA PRO A 300 6.85 -42.48 6.68
C PRO A 300 5.78 -41.39 6.76
N MET A 301 4.82 -41.50 7.69
CA MET A 301 3.74 -40.52 7.86
C MET A 301 4.26 -39.16 8.36
N ILE A 302 5.19 -39.17 9.32
CA ILE A 302 5.85 -37.95 9.80
C ILE A 302 6.63 -37.29 8.66
N THR A 303 7.34 -38.09 7.86
CA THR A 303 8.11 -37.60 6.70
C THR A 303 7.20 -37.00 5.62
N ALA A 304 6.01 -37.57 5.41
CA ALA A 304 5.04 -37.06 4.44
C ALA A 304 4.39 -35.75 4.90
N ALA A 305 4.11 -35.60 6.20
CA ALA A 305 3.36 -34.47 6.74
C ALA A 305 4.23 -33.28 7.17
N LEU A 306 5.42 -33.52 7.73
CA LEU A 306 6.30 -32.47 8.21
C LEU A 306 7.28 -32.03 7.11
N ASN A 307 7.54 -30.73 7.07
CA ASN A 307 8.55 -30.19 6.17
C ASN A 307 9.95 -30.34 6.76
N SER A 308 10.97 -30.23 5.90
CA SER A 308 12.36 -30.15 6.36
C SER A 308 12.84 -28.70 6.41
N ASN A 309 13.77 -28.41 7.33
CA ASN A 309 14.47 -27.12 7.43
C ASN A 309 13.60 -25.88 7.77
N LEU A 310 12.45 -26.05 8.44
CA LEU A 310 11.71 -24.90 8.98
C LEU A 310 12.24 -24.49 10.36
N SER A 311 12.30 -23.18 10.62
CA SER A 311 12.70 -22.61 11.91
C SER A 311 11.60 -22.70 12.98
N VAL A 312 10.34 -22.83 12.55
CA VAL A 312 9.16 -22.95 13.42
C VAL A 312 8.29 -24.09 12.90
N GLN A 313 8.44 -25.27 13.52
CA GLN A 313 7.58 -26.45 13.34
C GLN A 313 7.77 -27.41 14.54
N PRO A 314 6.83 -28.33 14.81
CA PRO A 314 7.04 -29.38 15.79
C PRO A 314 8.29 -30.22 15.48
N VAL A 315 8.99 -30.65 16.51
CA VAL A 315 10.12 -31.58 16.37
C VAL A 315 9.56 -32.97 16.01
N ALA A 316 10.16 -33.63 15.02
CA ALA A 316 9.69 -34.93 14.54
C ALA A 316 9.64 -35.99 15.67
N ASP A 317 10.63 -35.98 16.56
CA ASP A 317 10.68 -36.89 17.72
C ASP A 317 9.51 -36.66 18.68
N ASP A 318 9.12 -35.41 18.93
CA ASP A 318 7.98 -35.08 19.79
C ASP A 318 6.66 -35.57 19.15
N VAL A 319 6.51 -35.40 17.83
CA VAL A 319 5.34 -35.92 17.10
C VAL A 319 5.29 -37.44 17.18
N LYS A 320 6.43 -38.11 17.02
CA LYS A 320 6.55 -39.56 17.16
C LYS A 320 6.15 -40.03 18.55
N GLU A 321 6.59 -39.33 19.60
CA GLU A 321 6.19 -39.62 20.98
C GLU A 321 4.67 -39.49 21.18
N GLN A 322 4.01 -38.48 20.59
CA GLN A 322 2.55 -38.35 20.64
C GLN A 322 1.82 -39.48 19.90
N LEU A 323 2.36 -39.95 18.78
CA LEU A 323 1.80 -41.10 18.06
C LEU A 323 2.03 -42.41 18.80
N HIS A 324 3.18 -42.58 19.44
CA HIS A 324 3.44 -43.69 20.35
C HIS A 324 2.46 -43.67 21.52
N HIS A 325 2.15 -42.49 22.03
CA HIS A 325 1.16 -42.32 23.06
C HIS A 325 -0.21 -42.83 22.59
N LEU A 326 -0.70 -42.32 21.46
CA LEU A 326 -1.99 -42.70 20.90
C LEU A 326 -2.10 -44.21 20.59
N LEU A 327 -1.04 -44.80 20.04
CA LEU A 327 -1.05 -46.19 19.59
C LEU A 327 -0.80 -47.20 20.71
N PHE A 328 0.11 -46.88 21.64
CA PHE A 328 0.66 -47.86 22.57
C PHE A 328 0.36 -47.57 24.04
N THR A 329 -0.12 -46.37 24.39
CA THR A 329 -0.38 -45.97 25.79
C THR A 329 -1.85 -46.12 26.16
N ASP A 330 -2.12 -46.45 27.42
CA ASP A 330 -3.46 -46.51 28.01
C ASP A 330 -3.98 -45.14 28.49
N ALA A 331 -5.19 -45.14 29.07
CA ALA A 331 -5.87 -43.95 29.57
C ALA A 331 -5.18 -43.27 30.78
N ASP A 332 -4.22 -43.92 31.43
CA ASP A 332 -3.51 -43.42 32.62
C ASP A 332 -2.19 -42.71 32.27
N GLY A 333 -1.84 -42.67 30.98
CA GLY A 333 -0.76 -41.84 30.48
C GLY A 333 0.62 -42.51 30.46
N ILE A 334 0.68 -43.83 30.69
CA ILE A 334 1.94 -44.59 30.77
C ILE A 334 2.18 -45.35 29.47
N ALA A 335 3.22 -44.97 28.73
CA ALA A 335 3.68 -45.74 27.58
C ALA A 335 4.22 -47.10 28.04
N GLU A 336 3.41 -48.15 27.93
CA GLU A 336 3.75 -49.44 28.54
C GLU A 336 3.59 -50.60 27.57
N ILE A 337 4.72 -51.00 26.98
CA ILE A 337 4.90 -52.31 26.37
C ILE A 337 5.43 -53.24 27.46
N ASP A 338 4.61 -53.61 28.44
CA ASP A 338 5.03 -54.60 29.44
C ASP A 338 3.85 -55.49 29.90
N PRO A 339 3.84 -56.79 29.52
CA PRO A 339 2.82 -57.74 29.98
C PRO A 339 2.91 -58.07 31.49
N VAL A 340 3.92 -57.58 32.21
CA VAL A 340 4.12 -57.82 33.65
C VAL A 340 3.55 -56.69 34.51
N SER A 341 3.70 -55.42 34.10
CA SER A 341 3.22 -54.25 34.86
C SER A 341 1.86 -53.73 34.39
N ASN A 342 1.47 -53.97 33.13
CA ASN A 342 0.18 -53.54 32.59
C ASN A 342 -0.42 -54.64 31.68
N PRO A 343 -1.11 -55.64 32.24
CA PRO A 343 -1.62 -56.78 31.49
C PRO A 343 -2.79 -56.42 30.54
N ASP A 344 -3.45 -55.26 30.72
CA ASP A 344 -4.61 -54.81 29.94
C ASP A 344 -4.32 -53.47 29.22
N PRO A 345 -3.38 -53.41 28.25
CA PRO A 345 -3.07 -52.17 27.56
C PRO A 345 -4.27 -51.70 26.73
N ALA A 346 -4.61 -50.40 26.82
CA ALA A 346 -5.78 -49.81 26.15
C ALA A 346 -5.44 -48.89 24.96
N GLY A 347 -4.19 -48.94 24.46
CA GLY A 347 -3.77 -48.18 23.28
C GLY A 347 -4.47 -48.65 21.99
N LEU A 348 -4.56 -47.80 20.96
CA LEU A 348 -5.31 -48.13 19.75
C LEU A 348 -4.78 -49.36 18.99
N SER A 349 -3.52 -49.75 19.20
CA SER A 349 -2.92 -50.96 18.61
C SER A 349 -2.50 -51.99 19.66
N ARG A 350 -3.05 -51.91 20.89
CA ARG A 350 -2.74 -52.82 21.99
C ARG A 350 -4.05 -53.32 22.60
N CYS A 351 -4.20 -54.64 22.69
CA CYS A 351 -5.41 -55.30 23.15
C CYS A 351 -5.04 -56.38 24.17
N ASP A 352 -5.96 -56.72 25.08
CA ASP A 352 -5.82 -57.92 25.93
C ASP A 352 -5.83 -59.18 25.03
N GLY A 353 -4.65 -59.80 24.88
CA GLY A 353 -4.44 -60.92 23.97
C GLY A 353 -4.12 -60.49 22.53
N GLY A 354 -5.02 -60.77 21.59
CA GLY A 354 -4.88 -60.37 20.19
C GLY A 354 -5.93 -59.32 19.82
N CYS A 355 -5.58 -58.37 18.97
CA CYS A 355 -6.55 -57.42 18.46
C CYS A 355 -7.48 -58.07 17.42
N ALA A 356 -8.72 -57.60 17.33
CA ALA A 356 -9.66 -58.06 16.31
C ALA A 356 -9.26 -57.54 14.91
N ASP A 357 -9.67 -58.27 13.87
CA ASP A 357 -9.53 -57.84 12.48
C ASP A 357 -10.11 -56.42 12.29
N GLY A 358 -9.38 -55.58 11.56
CA GLY A 358 -9.66 -54.18 11.27
C GLY A 358 -9.03 -53.19 12.25
N VAL A 359 -8.48 -53.65 13.40
CA VAL A 359 -7.87 -52.74 14.39
C VAL A 359 -6.59 -52.10 13.84
N THR A 360 -5.80 -52.81 13.04
CA THR A 360 -4.59 -52.21 12.43
C THR A 360 -4.94 -51.01 11.54
N ALA A 361 -5.96 -51.19 10.68
CA ALA A 361 -6.47 -50.12 9.82
C ALA A 361 -7.04 -48.95 10.66
N LEU A 362 -7.83 -49.25 11.70
CA LEU A 362 -8.41 -48.23 12.58
C LEU A 362 -7.34 -47.40 13.29
N ALA A 363 -6.32 -48.06 13.85
CA ALA A 363 -5.22 -47.42 14.56
C ALA A 363 -4.39 -46.52 13.62
N ALA A 364 -4.10 -47.01 12.40
CA ALA A 364 -3.42 -46.23 11.37
C ALA A 364 -4.24 -45.01 10.92
N LYS A 365 -5.55 -45.17 10.70
CA LYS A 365 -6.46 -44.06 10.32
C LYS A 365 -6.49 -42.97 11.39
N ALA A 366 -6.64 -43.35 12.66
CA ALA A 366 -6.67 -42.41 13.77
C ALA A 366 -5.35 -41.65 13.91
N SER A 367 -4.22 -42.36 13.81
CA SER A 367 -2.88 -41.77 13.89
C SER A 367 -2.58 -40.82 12.72
N CYS A 368 -2.92 -41.23 11.50
CA CYS A 368 -2.82 -40.36 10.33
C CYS A 368 -3.68 -39.10 10.51
N ALA A 369 -4.91 -39.23 11.00
CA ALA A 369 -5.81 -38.10 11.20
C ALA A 369 -5.27 -37.12 12.24
N ALA A 370 -4.64 -37.62 13.31
CA ALA A 370 -4.00 -36.79 14.32
C ALA A 370 -2.84 -35.95 13.74
N VAL A 371 -2.05 -36.53 12.82
CA VAL A 371 -0.98 -35.80 12.12
C VAL A 371 -1.55 -34.74 11.18
N LEU A 372 -2.50 -35.12 10.32
CA LEU A 372 -3.08 -34.20 9.32
C LEU A 372 -3.86 -33.05 9.96
N ALA A 373 -4.66 -33.32 11.00
CA ALA A 373 -5.44 -32.28 11.67
C ALA A 373 -4.59 -31.40 12.61
N SER A 374 -3.28 -31.66 12.73
CA SER A 374 -2.39 -30.87 13.57
C SER A 374 -2.10 -29.47 13.00
N SER A 375 -1.59 -28.60 13.86
CA SER A 375 -1.14 -27.26 13.49
C SER A 375 0.02 -27.27 12.49
N ALA A 376 0.83 -28.34 12.46
CA ALA A 376 1.95 -28.47 11.53
C ALA A 376 1.51 -28.48 10.06
N VAL A 377 0.28 -28.92 9.78
CA VAL A 377 -0.28 -28.99 8.42
C VAL A 377 -1.29 -27.87 8.17
N THR A 378 -1.97 -27.39 9.21
CA THR A 378 -3.13 -26.49 9.09
C THR A 378 -2.82 -25.01 9.31
N LEU A 379 -1.69 -24.67 9.96
CA LEU A 379 -1.24 -23.28 10.14
C LEU A 379 -0.17 -22.91 9.11
N GLN A 380 -0.01 -21.60 8.86
CA GLN A 380 1.01 -21.03 7.97
C GLN A 380 1.60 -19.74 8.50
#